data_AF-A0A368KPM6-F1
#
_entry.id   AF-A0A368KPM6-F1
#
_cell.length_a   1.000
_cell.length_b   1.000
_cell.length_c   1.000
_cell.angle_alpha   90.00
_cell.angle_beta   90.00
_cell.angle_gamma   90.00
#
_symmetry.space_group_name_H-M   'P 1'
#
loop_
_entity.id
_entity.type
_entity.pdbx_description
1 polymer ?
#
loop_
_entity_poly.entity_id
_entity_poly.type
_entity_poly.pdbx_seq_one_letter_code
_entity_poly.pdbx_strand_id
1 'polypeptide(L)'
;MAAVLLLEVGCFASLGLAQEGAGKPKKEPLPVIPDEPRAIDPATLVPGPLAVKKTADLQGATLSEVSQWLEKECQVEVLIDKAAVAQKGVLPTDPVGENLKDTPVYLFLDRLRRLDLYWYYANNIVYITSQEKFDERLVMVPYNVGDLLDAGYEIDSLVETINTTVAPDSWIDVGGDGVMNVIGDVLFVRQDEEIQRKLQGLLQALRGPGRRTFTYDPPENQQIRERLKKPITVSFREIALTDAVSLIAKEAEIDIRLNQAILRQLGIRERTPVSLELTDTPVDVVLNALLQDLQLTWILRDGALSITTPEKAKAYLVTAVFDVRDLCSDASESEALVDAISSQDGNEWEALGGPGSLAMAKSGTLVIRHREAMLTDVLNLLEAYRTALKGSKPRVSQDEDPNEVITVYYRTQANVAQGLNALLPELVRPESWKSPKHPDAPGVIFSTASEDEIISSQSGSGKESSSTRVLIPQAVLIITQTRGCHEEIAEVLNRVEHGDSLHSGGMGAMGGGGGGFGGMF
;
A
#
# COMPACT_ATOMS: atom_id res chain seq x y z
N MET A 1 -57.71 -5.90 83.14
CA MET A 1 -58.28 -4.68 82.51
C MET A 1 -57.23 -3.58 82.69
N ALA A 2 -56.82 -2.92 81.59
CA ALA A 2 -55.66 -2.02 81.38
C ALA A 2 -54.28 -2.73 81.41
N ALA A 3 -53.45 -2.88 80.36
CA ALA A 3 -53.05 -2.08 79.18
C ALA A 3 -52.18 -0.86 79.48
N VAL A 4 -50.87 -0.92 79.14
CA VAL A 4 -50.05 0.11 78.46
C VAL A 4 -48.71 -0.52 77.98
N LEU A 5 -48.32 -0.16 76.76
CA LEU A 5 -47.17 -0.54 75.92
C LEU A 5 -45.77 -0.20 76.47
N LEU A 6 -44.74 -0.89 75.97
CA LEU A 6 -43.50 -0.26 75.48
C LEU A 6 -42.78 -1.16 74.44
N LEU A 7 -42.29 -0.49 73.40
CA LEU A 7 -41.70 -0.97 72.14
C LEU A 7 -40.42 -1.82 72.30
N GLU A 8 -40.29 -2.87 71.48
CA GLU A 8 -39.01 -3.51 71.15
C GLU A 8 -38.31 -2.80 70.00
N VAL A 9 -37.02 -2.50 70.21
CA VAL A 9 -36.08 -1.97 69.21
C VAL A 9 -35.39 -3.17 68.54
N GLY A 10 -35.76 -3.44 67.29
CA GLY A 10 -35.13 -4.45 66.44
C GLY A 10 -33.87 -3.91 65.77
N CYS A 11 -32.75 -4.57 66.05
CA CYS A 11 -31.43 -4.35 65.47
C CYS A 11 -31.43 -4.75 63.97
N PHE A 12 -31.12 -3.83 63.06
CA PHE A 12 -30.86 -4.16 61.65
C PHE A 12 -29.37 -4.01 61.35
N ALA A 13 -28.77 -5.11 60.90
CA ALA A 13 -27.38 -5.24 60.51
C ALA A 13 -27.07 -4.42 59.25
N SER A 14 -25.91 -3.78 59.27
CA SER A 14 -25.27 -3.07 58.16
C SER A 14 -24.87 -4.04 57.05
N LEU A 15 -25.56 -4.01 55.90
CA LEU A 15 -25.05 -4.54 54.64
C LEU A 15 -24.23 -3.45 53.96
N GLY A 16 -22.90 -3.64 53.95
CA GLY A 16 -22.01 -2.91 53.05
C GLY A 16 -22.23 -3.40 51.62
N LEU A 17 -22.68 -2.51 50.74
CA LEU A 17 -22.66 -2.74 49.30
C LEU A 17 -21.21 -2.59 48.84
N ALA A 18 -20.55 -3.72 48.57
CA ALA A 18 -19.33 -3.75 47.79
C ALA A 18 -19.69 -3.34 46.34
N GLN A 19 -19.11 -2.25 45.87
CA GLN A 19 -19.10 -1.94 44.44
C GLN A 19 -18.28 -3.03 43.73
N GLU A 20 -18.94 -3.85 42.93
CA GLU A 20 -18.28 -4.72 41.95
C GLU A 20 -17.46 -3.83 41.01
N GLY A 21 -16.15 -4.08 40.98
CA GLY A 21 -15.24 -3.37 40.09
C GLY A 21 -15.66 -3.55 38.64
N ALA A 22 -15.79 -2.43 37.92
CA ALA A 22 -15.87 -2.41 36.48
C ALA A 22 -14.66 -3.20 35.92
N GLY A 23 -14.93 -4.39 35.38
CA GLY A 23 -13.91 -5.19 34.71
C GLY A 23 -13.33 -4.37 33.56
N LYS A 24 -12.00 -4.16 33.57
CA LYS A 24 -11.28 -3.49 32.47
C LYS A 24 -11.75 -4.07 31.13
N PRO A 25 -12.06 -3.24 30.11
CA PRO A 25 -12.45 -3.74 28.80
C PRO A 25 -11.35 -4.69 28.30
N LYS A 26 -11.77 -5.92 27.99
CA LYS A 26 -10.86 -6.99 27.57
C LYS A 26 -10.42 -6.63 26.15
N LYS A 27 -9.24 -6.00 26.02
CA LYS A 27 -8.65 -5.59 24.72
C LYS A 27 -8.74 -6.78 23.77
N GLU A 28 -9.39 -6.58 22.63
CA GLU A 28 -9.59 -7.64 21.64
C GLU A 28 -8.23 -8.23 21.22
N PRO A 29 -8.15 -9.55 21.00
CA PRO A 29 -6.91 -10.17 20.56
C PRO A 29 -6.47 -9.57 19.22
N LEU A 30 -5.19 -9.21 19.11
CA LEU A 30 -4.62 -8.64 17.89
C LEU A 30 -4.90 -9.56 16.68
N PRO A 31 -5.20 -8.98 15.50
CA PRO A 31 -5.47 -9.76 14.30
C PRO A 31 -4.26 -10.61 13.90
N VAL A 32 -4.50 -11.87 13.52
CA VAL A 32 -3.45 -12.72 12.94
C VAL A 32 -3.36 -12.42 11.46
N ILE A 33 -2.27 -11.77 11.06
CA ILE A 33 -2.02 -11.42 9.67
C ILE A 33 -1.45 -12.64 8.93
N PRO A 34 -2.04 -13.04 7.78
CA PRO A 34 -1.53 -14.13 6.96
C PRO A 34 -0.28 -13.72 6.18
N ASP A 35 0.57 -14.69 5.84
CA ASP A 35 1.71 -14.46 4.95
C ASP A 35 1.30 -14.29 3.48
N GLU A 36 0.14 -14.83 3.12
CA GLU A 36 -0.42 -14.76 1.77
C GLU A 36 -1.54 -13.72 1.68
N PRO A 37 -1.73 -13.07 0.52
CA PRO A 37 -0.96 -13.24 -0.71
C PRO A 37 0.42 -12.56 -0.67
N ARG A 38 1.47 -13.21 -1.15
CA ARG A 38 2.80 -12.59 -1.28
C ARG A 38 2.94 -11.64 -2.47
N ALA A 39 2.10 -11.82 -3.48
CA ALA A 39 2.09 -11.02 -4.69
C ALA A 39 0.73 -11.10 -5.40
N ILE A 40 0.40 -10.07 -6.16
CA ILE A 40 -0.65 -10.12 -7.19
C ILE A 40 0.01 -10.55 -8.50
N ASP A 41 -0.44 -11.70 -9.03
CA ASP A 41 0.05 -12.25 -10.30
C ASP A 41 -0.44 -11.38 -11.47
N PRO A 42 0.47 -10.77 -12.26
CA PRO A 42 0.07 -10.00 -13.43
C PRO A 42 -0.77 -10.77 -14.45
N ALA A 43 -0.72 -12.11 -14.45
CA ALA A 43 -1.57 -12.94 -15.30
C ALA A 43 -3.07 -12.67 -15.07
N THR A 44 -3.47 -12.21 -13.87
CA THR A 44 -4.87 -11.84 -13.57
C THR A 44 -5.24 -10.44 -14.05
N LEU A 45 -4.27 -9.65 -14.49
CA LEU A 45 -4.40 -8.23 -14.86
C LEU A 45 -4.18 -7.97 -16.36
N VAL A 46 -3.70 -8.98 -17.09
CA VAL A 46 -3.48 -8.91 -18.54
C VAL A 46 -4.62 -9.57 -19.32
N PRO A 47 -4.80 -9.24 -20.61
CA PRO A 47 -5.80 -9.88 -21.45
C PRO A 47 -5.67 -11.40 -21.48
N GLY A 48 -6.81 -12.11 -21.45
CA GLY A 48 -6.87 -13.57 -21.39
C GLY A 48 -5.96 -14.31 -22.37
N PRO A 49 -5.91 -13.95 -23.67
CA PRO A 49 -5.01 -14.60 -24.64
C PRO A 49 -3.52 -14.52 -24.28
N LEU A 50 -3.11 -13.50 -23.52
CA LEU A 50 -1.72 -13.25 -23.12
C LEU A 50 -1.41 -13.79 -21.72
N ALA A 51 -2.42 -14.02 -20.89
CA ALA A 51 -2.28 -14.65 -19.57
C ALA A 51 -1.94 -16.15 -19.66
N VAL A 52 -2.27 -16.80 -20.78
CA VAL A 52 -2.09 -18.25 -20.96
C VAL A 52 -0.60 -18.62 -20.97
N LYS A 53 -0.28 -19.72 -20.28
CA LYS A 53 1.06 -20.31 -20.28
C LYS A 53 1.30 -21.14 -21.54
N LYS A 54 2.50 -20.98 -22.13
CA LYS A 54 2.93 -21.71 -23.33
C LYS A 54 4.33 -22.30 -23.14
N THR A 55 4.58 -23.38 -23.85
CA THR A 55 5.92 -23.96 -24.02
C THR A 55 6.26 -23.92 -25.51
N ALA A 56 7.38 -23.29 -25.85
CA ALA A 56 7.79 -23.10 -27.24
C ALA A 56 9.30 -22.87 -27.31
N ASP A 57 9.97 -23.57 -28.23
CA ASP A 57 11.37 -23.28 -28.54
C ASP A 57 11.43 -22.19 -29.60
N LEU A 58 11.54 -20.94 -29.15
CA LEU A 58 11.70 -19.77 -30.01
C LEU A 58 13.13 -19.24 -29.93
N GLN A 59 14.09 -20.02 -29.44
CA GLN A 59 15.45 -19.54 -29.27
C GLN A 59 16.05 -19.10 -30.61
N GLY A 60 16.38 -17.81 -30.72
CA GLY A 60 16.91 -17.23 -31.96
C GLY A 60 15.85 -16.91 -33.02
N ALA A 61 14.57 -17.13 -32.74
CA ALA A 61 13.48 -16.72 -33.62
C ALA A 61 13.46 -15.20 -33.79
N THR A 62 13.20 -14.76 -35.00
CA THR A 62 13.11 -13.35 -35.36
C THR A 62 11.83 -12.70 -34.85
N LEU A 63 11.79 -11.37 -34.78
CA LEU A 63 10.56 -10.66 -34.41
C LEU A 63 9.36 -11.05 -35.29
N SER A 64 9.59 -11.27 -36.59
CA SER A 64 8.54 -11.71 -37.51
C SER A 64 8.04 -13.13 -37.23
N GLU A 65 8.94 -14.06 -36.91
CA GLU A 65 8.58 -15.44 -36.56
C GLU A 65 7.84 -15.50 -35.22
N VAL A 66 8.25 -14.67 -34.25
CA VAL A 66 7.57 -14.50 -32.97
C VAL A 66 6.15 -13.96 -33.18
N SER A 67 5.96 -12.95 -34.05
CA SER A 67 4.63 -12.44 -34.37
C SER A 67 3.74 -13.54 -34.98
N GLN A 68 4.25 -14.31 -35.95
CA GLN A 68 3.50 -15.43 -36.54
C GLN A 68 3.15 -16.50 -35.50
N TRP A 69 4.07 -16.76 -34.57
CA TRP A 69 3.81 -17.69 -33.47
C TRP A 69 2.72 -17.18 -32.53
N LEU A 70 2.72 -15.90 -32.14
CA LEU A 70 1.67 -15.28 -31.35
C LEU A 70 0.31 -15.38 -32.06
N GLU A 71 0.27 -15.09 -33.36
CA GLU A 71 -0.96 -15.17 -34.15
C GLU A 71 -1.54 -16.57 -34.17
N LYS A 72 -0.68 -17.57 -34.41
CA LYS A 72 -1.10 -18.96 -34.51
C LYS A 72 -1.45 -19.58 -33.16
N GLU A 73 -0.60 -19.41 -32.16
CA GLU A 73 -0.69 -20.15 -30.89
C GLU A 73 -1.52 -19.42 -29.83
N CYS A 74 -1.61 -18.08 -29.91
CA CYS A 74 -2.37 -17.25 -28.96
C CYS A 74 -3.68 -16.71 -29.57
N GLN A 75 -3.91 -16.91 -30.88
CA GLN A 75 -5.13 -16.48 -31.58
C GLN A 75 -5.38 -14.96 -31.50
N VAL A 76 -4.29 -14.18 -31.49
CA VAL A 76 -4.29 -12.71 -31.53
C VAL A 76 -3.83 -12.23 -32.90
N GLU A 77 -4.07 -10.98 -33.24
CA GLU A 77 -3.38 -10.34 -34.36
C GLU A 77 -2.13 -9.61 -33.83
N VAL A 78 -1.06 -9.48 -34.64
CA VAL A 78 0.14 -8.75 -34.22
C VAL A 78 0.49 -7.64 -35.19
N LEU A 79 0.59 -6.41 -34.69
CA LEU A 79 1.03 -5.25 -35.46
C LEU A 79 2.33 -4.68 -34.89
N ILE A 80 3.36 -4.66 -35.73
CA ILE A 80 4.64 -4.04 -35.39
C ILE A 80 4.67 -2.63 -35.98
N ASP A 81 4.85 -1.62 -35.13
CA ASP A 81 5.20 -0.27 -35.58
C ASP A 81 6.64 -0.27 -36.11
N LYS A 82 6.78 -0.62 -37.39
CA LYS A 82 8.09 -0.77 -38.04
C LYS A 82 8.95 0.49 -37.93
N ALA A 83 8.35 1.68 -37.93
CA ALA A 83 9.09 2.92 -37.84
C ALA A 83 9.64 3.14 -36.43
N ALA A 84 8.80 2.97 -35.41
CA ALA A 84 9.20 3.12 -34.00
C ALA A 84 10.23 2.04 -33.59
N VAL A 85 9.99 0.78 -33.96
CA VAL A 85 10.89 -0.34 -33.66
C VAL A 85 12.26 -0.19 -34.35
N ALA A 86 12.29 0.28 -35.60
CA ALA A 86 13.54 0.53 -36.32
C ALA A 86 14.38 1.65 -35.69
N GLN A 87 13.75 2.65 -35.06
CA GLN A 87 14.48 3.71 -34.33
C GLN A 87 15.22 3.18 -33.10
N LYS A 88 14.78 2.04 -32.55
CA LYS A 88 15.48 1.31 -31.47
C LYS A 88 16.59 0.39 -32.00
N GLY A 89 16.83 0.41 -33.31
CA GLY A 89 17.84 -0.42 -33.96
C GLY A 89 17.43 -1.90 -34.04
N VAL A 90 16.14 -2.20 -33.91
CA VAL A 90 15.61 -3.56 -34.06
C VAL A 90 14.92 -3.69 -35.41
N LEU A 91 15.32 -4.70 -36.18
CA LEU A 91 14.71 -5.07 -37.45
C LEU A 91 13.76 -6.26 -37.27
N PRO A 92 12.75 -6.43 -38.15
CA PRO A 92 11.86 -7.60 -38.11
C PRO A 92 12.57 -8.96 -38.25
N THR A 93 13.81 -8.95 -38.74
CA THR A 93 14.70 -10.11 -38.92
C THR A 93 15.64 -10.34 -37.75
N ASP A 94 15.67 -9.45 -36.76
CA ASP A 94 16.56 -9.59 -35.62
C ASP A 94 16.02 -10.66 -34.66
N PRO A 95 16.89 -11.49 -34.06
CA PRO A 95 16.48 -12.52 -33.13
C PRO A 95 16.00 -11.90 -31.82
N VAL A 96 14.73 -12.13 -31.47
CA VAL A 96 14.11 -11.65 -30.23
C VAL A 96 13.54 -12.78 -29.38
N GLY A 97 13.31 -13.95 -29.99
CA GLY A 97 12.71 -15.11 -29.35
C GLY A 97 13.62 -15.76 -28.30
N GLU A 98 12.96 -16.39 -27.34
CA GLU A 98 13.56 -17.15 -26.24
C GLU A 98 12.81 -18.46 -26.05
N ASN A 99 13.45 -19.43 -25.41
CA ASN A 99 12.77 -20.67 -25.06
C ASN A 99 11.76 -20.42 -23.91
N LEU A 100 10.49 -20.77 -24.15
CA LEU A 100 9.41 -20.69 -23.18
C LEU A 100 9.16 -22.07 -22.58
N LYS A 101 9.08 -22.14 -21.25
CA LYS A 101 8.77 -23.37 -20.50
C LYS A 101 7.66 -23.07 -19.51
N ASP A 102 6.44 -23.47 -19.87
CA ASP A 102 5.22 -23.16 -19.10
C ASP A 102 5.13 -21.67 -18.69
N THR A 103 5.50 -20.78 -19.61
CA THR A 103 5.67 -19.34 -19.35
C THR A 103 4.45 -18.57 -19.84
N PRO A 104 3.86 -17.67 -19.03
CA PRO A 104 2.80 -16.77 -19.52
C PRO A 104 3.27 -15.93 -20.70
N VAL A 105 2.43 -15.79 -21.73
CA VAL A 105 2.80 -15.08 -22.97
C VAL A 105 3.11 -13.61 -22.71
N TYR A 106 2.36 -12.94 -21.83
CA TYR A 106 2.62 -11.54 -21.46
C TYR A 106 4.03 -11.37 -20.87
N LEU A 107 4.55 -12.36 -20.14
CA LEU A 107 5.85 -12.28 -19.50
C LEU A 107 6.98 -12.27 -20.54
N PHE A 108 6.82 -13.06 -21.60
CA PHE A 108 7.69 -12.99 -22.78
C PHE A 108 7.63 -11.61 -23.44
N LEU A 109 6.43 -11.05 -23.61
CA LEU A 109 6.25 -9.71 -24.19
C LEU A 109 6.89 -8.62 -23.32
N ASP A 110 6.73 -8.70 -21.99
CA ASP A 110 7.37 -7.80 -21.02
C ASP A 110 8.90 -7.86 -21.09
N ARG A 111 9.47 -9.04 -21.38
CA ARG A 111 10.92 -9.21 -21.57
C ARG A 111 11.45 -8.56 -22.86
N LEU A 112 10.59 -8.21 -23.83
CA LEU A 112 11.02 -7.46 -25.01
C LEU A 112 11.52 -6.05 -24.65
N ARG A 113 11.20 -5.53 -23.46
CA ARG A 113 11.75 -4.27 -22.93
C ARG A 113 13.28 -4.27 -22.85
N ARG A 114 13.94 -5.44 -22.82
CA ARG A 114 15.42 -5.54 -22.90
C ARG A 114 15.98 -5.01 -24.23
N LEU A 115 15.14 -4.95 -25.27
CA LEU A 115 15.41 -4.42 -26.60
C LEU A 115 14.77 -3.04 -26.80
N ASP A 116 14.31 -2.40 -25.72
CA ASP A 116 13.56 -1.13 -25.74
C ASP A 116 12.25 -1.19 -26.55
N LEU A 117 11.64 -2.39 -26.58
CA LEU A 117 10.35 -2.64 -27.21
C LEU A 117 9.27 -2.81 -26.16
N TYR A 118 8.15 -2.15 -26.39
CA TYR A 118 6.98 -2.15 -25.53
C TYR A 118 5.77 -2.71 -26.29
N TRP A 119 4.78 -3.17 -25.54
CA TRP A 119 3.59 -3.76 -26.12
C TRP A 119 2.33 -3.26 -25.42
N TYR A 120 1.26 -3.16 -26.19
CA TYR A 120 -0.09 -2.90 -25.68
C TYR A 120 -1.10 -3.76 -26.43
N TYR A 121 -2.25 -4.01 -25.81
CA TYR A 121 -3.28 -4.87 -26.39
C TYR A 121 -4.58 -4.10 -26.59
N ALA A 122 -5.06 -4.07 -27.83
CA ALA A 122 -6.33 -3.42 -28.14
C ALA A 122 -7.07 -4.18 -29.25
N ASN A 123 -8.36 -4.41 -29.06
CA ASN A 123 -9.23 -5.02 -30.08
C ASN A 123 -8.71 -6.36 -30.64
N ASN A 124 -8.18 -7.24 -29.76
CA ASN A 124 -7.56 -8.51 -30.14
C ASN A 124 -6.24 -8.40 -30.94
N ILE A 125 -5.64 -7.21 -30.95
CA ILE A 125 -4.35 -6.95 -31.60
C ILE A 125 -3.30 -6.65 -30.51
N VAL A 126 -2.18 -7.36 -30.57
CA VAL A 126 -0.95 -7.03 -29.84
C VAL A 126 -0.13 -6.06 -30.71
N TYR A 127 0.07 -4.86 -30.20
CA TYR A 127 0.94 -3.88 -30.84
C TYR A 127 2.33 -3.97 -30.23
N ILE A 128 3.37 -4.03 -31.06
CA ILE A 128 4.78 -3.95 -30.63
C ILE A 128 5.35 -2.65 -31.16
N THR A 129 5.84 -1.80 -30.27
CA THR A 129 6.29 -0.44 -30.60
C THR A 129 7.44 0.02 -29.69
N SER A 130 7.89 1.27 -29.84
CA SER A 130 8.88 1.87 -28.95
C SER A 130 8.24 2.41 -27.66
N GLN A 131 9.05 2.69 -26.64
CA GLN A 131 8.57 3.32 -25.42
C GLN A 131 7.84 4.63 -25.68
N GLU A 132 8.39 5.52 -26.52
CA GLU A 132 7.82 6.84 -26.78
C GLU A 132 6.40 6.73 -27.36
N LYS A 133 6.18 5.75 -28.25
CA LYS A 133 4.86 5.50 -28.84
C LYS A 133 3.90 4.78 -27.90
N PHE A 134 4.42 3.98 -26.98
CA PHE A 134 3.63 3.37 -25.93
C PHE A 134 3.14 4.42 -24.94
N ASP A 135 4.03 5.31 -24.47
CA ASP A 135 3.74 6.34 -23.46
C ASP A 135 2.73 7.39 -23.98
N GLU A 136 2.73 7.70 -25.28
CA GLU A 136 1.71 8.55 -25.93
C GLU A 136 0.27 7.98 -25.82
N ARG A 137 0.12 6.68 -25.52
CA ARG A 137 -1.16 5.99 -25.52
C ARG A 137 -1.79 5.95 -24.13
N LEU A 138 -2.51 7.02 -23.82
CA LEU A 138 -3.30 7.10 -22.59
C LEU A 138 -4.73 6.60 -22.80
N VAL A 139 -5.18 5.69 -21.92
CA VAL A 139 -6.56 5.17 -21.90
C VAL A 139 -7.24 5.55 -20.59
N MET A 140 -8.53 5.90 -20.66
CA MET A 140 -9.36 6.17 -19.48
C MET A 140 -10.04 4.88 -19.02
N VAL A 141 -9.79 4.49 -17.78
CA VAL A 141 -10.38 3.31 -17.14
C VAL A 141 -11.09 3.73 -15.85
N PRO A 142 -12.37 3.38 -15.67
CA PRO A 142 -13.06 3.53 -14.39
C PRO A 142 -12.76 2.35 -13.46
N TYR A 143 -12.43 2.64 -12.21
CA TYR A 143 -12.24 1.66 -11.13
C TYR A 143 -13.27 1.90 -10.04
N ASN A 144 -14.15 0.92 -9.81
CA ASN A 144 -15.02 0.93 -8.65
C ASN A 144 -14.19 0.56 -7.41
N VAL A 145 -14.20 1.45 -6.41
CA VAL A 145 -13.50 1.28 -5.13
C VAL A 145 -14.46 1.32 -3.95
N GLY A 146 -15.77 1.22 -4.17
CA GLY A 146 -16.77 1.24 -3.10
C GLY A 146 -16.55 0.14 -2.07
N ASP A 147 -16.05 -1.02 -2.50
CA ASP A 147 -15.69 -2.11 -1.59
C ASP A 147 -14.48 -1.78 -0.69
N LEU A 148 -13.57 -0.92 -1.14
CA LEU A 148 -12.51 -0.37 -0.30
C LEU A 148 -13.06 0.70 0.65
N LEU A 149 -13.96 1.56 0.19
CA LEU A 149 -14.60 2.56 1.06
C LEU A 149 -15.39 1.89 2.19
N ASP A 150 -16.18 0.86 1.86
CA ASP A 150 -16.90 0.03 2.84
C ASP A 150 -15.95 -0.67 3.83
N ALA A 151 -14.71 -0.93 3.42
CA ALA A 151 -13.65 -1.50 4.25
C ALA A 151 -12.87 -0.45 5.08
N GLY A 152 -13.34 0.80 5.12
CA GLY A 152 -12.78 1.90 5.91
C GLY A 152 -11.56 2.57 5.30
N TYR A 153 -11.39 2.50 3.97
CA TYR A 153 -10.45 3.35 3.26
C TYR A 153 -11.11 4.70 2.97
N GLU A 154 -10.37 5.80 3.18
CA GLU A 154 -10.82 7.14 2.77
C GLU A 154 -10.41 7.40 1.32
N ILE A 155 -11.29 8.07 0.57
CA ILE A 155 -11.07 8.28 -0.87
C ILE A 155 -9.84 9.14 -1.14
N ASP A 156 -9.60 10.16 -0.31
CA ASP A 156 -8.44 11.05 -0.42
C ASP A 156 -7.14 10.31 -0.12
N SER A 157 -7.14 9.44 0.90
CA SER A 157 -5.99 8.59 1.22
C SER A 157 -5.68 7.57 0.12
N LEU A 158 -6.72 7.02 -0.55
CA LEU A 158 -6.52 6.16 -1.72
C LEU A 158 -5.89 6.92 -2.88
N VAL A 159 -6.40 8.12 -3.18
CA VAL A 159 -5.86 8.99 -4.24
C VAL A 159 -4.40 9.35 -3.96
N GLU A 160 -4.09 9.78 -2.73
CA GLU A 160 -2.72 10.08 -2.30
C GLU A 160 -1.81 8.86 -2.40
N THR A 161 -2.27 7.69 -1.94
CA THR A 161 -1.51 6.43 -2.04
C THR A 161 -1.21 6.08 -3.50
N ILE A 162 -2.18 6.24 -4.41
CA ILE A 162 -1.98 5.98 -5.83
C ILE A 162 -0.96 6.96 -6.42
N ASN A 163 -1.15 8.26 -6.19
CA ASN A 163 -0.27 9.31 -6.71
C ASN A 163 1.18 9.15 -6.23
N THR A 164 1.37 8.71 -4.99
CA THR A 164 2.71 8.56 -4.39
C THR A 164 3.39 7.23 -4.74
N THR A 165 2.63 6.16 -4.97
CA THR A 165 3.21 4.80 -5.08
C THR A 165 3.04 4.12 -6.44
N VAL A 166 2.24 4.69 -7.35
CA VAL A 166 2.06 4.18 -8.72
C VAL A 166 2.56 5.22 -9.70
N ALA A 167 3.77 5.01 -10.24
CA ALA A 167 4.41 5.91 -11.22
C ALA A 167 4.29 7.40 -10.83
N PRO A 168 4.85 7.81 -9.67
CA PRO A 168 4.57 9.11 -9.05
C PRO A 168 4.90 10.30 -9.94
N ASP A 169 5.88 10.17 -10.84
CA ASP A 169 6.32 11.18 -11.80
C ASP A 169 5.43 11.29 -13.06
N SER A 170 4.45 10.40 -13.22
CA SER A 170 3.58 10.34 -14.41
C SER A 170 2.29 11.15 -14.28
N TRP A 171 1.95 11.66 -13.09
CA TRP A 171 0.68 12.34 -12.82
C TRP A 171 0.73 13.84 -13.15
N ILE A 172 -0.41 14.39 -13.58
CA ILE A 172 -0.56 15.79 -14.01
C ILE A 172 -0.18 16.79 -12.93
N ASP A 173 -0.42 16.46 -11.66
CA ASP A 173 -0.13 17.33 -10.52
C ASP A 173 1.37 17.59 -10.31
N VAL A 174 2.22 16.69 -10.85
CA VAL A 174 3.68 16.82 -10.84
C VAL A 174 4.27 17.03 -12.24
N GLY A 175 3.41 17.30 -13.23
CA GLY A 175 3.82 17.63 -14.61
C GLY A 175 3.88 16.46 -15.58
N GLY A 176 3.39 15.28 -15.22
CA GLY A 176 3.15 14.17 -16.15
C GLY A 176 1.83 14.31 -16.92
N ASP A 177 1.47 13.29 -17.71
CA ASP A 177 0.26 13.32 -18.56
C ASP A 177 -0.93 12.54 -17.98
N GLY A 178 -0.70 11.80 -16.88
CA GLY A 178 -1.68 10.98 -16.20
C GLY A 178 -2.70 11.79 -15.43
N VAL A 179 -3.98 11.42 -15.52
CA VAL A 179 -5.07 12.13 -14.83
C VAL A 179 -5.88 11.15 -14.01
N MET A 180 -6.17 11.49 -12.76
CA MET A 180 -7.08 10.75 -11.90
C MET A 180 -8.16 11.69 -11.37
N ASN A 181 -9.43 11.29 -11.49
CA ASN A 181 -10.56 12.01 -10.93
C ASN A 181 -11.49 11.05 -10.19
N VAL A 182 -12.24 11.57 -9.23
CA VAL A 182 -13.18 10.80 -8.43
C VAL A 182 -14.61 11.27 -8.72
N ILE A 183 -15.53 10.33 -8.93
CA ILE A 183 -16.97 10.62 -8.98
C ILE A 183 -17.71 9.53 -8.17
N GLY A 184 -18.21 9.89 -6.98
CA GLY A 184 -18.74 8.91 -6.04
C GLY A 184 -17.68 7.86 -5.69
N ASP A 185 -18.03 6.59 -5.79
CA ASP A 185 -17.14 5.46 -5.45
C ASP A 185 -16.26 4.99 -6.62
N VAL A 186 -16.13 5.81 -7.67
CA VAL A 186 -15.45 5.44 -8.91
C VAL A 186 -14.28 6.38 -9.19
N LEU A 187 -13.09 5.79 -9.30
CA LEU A 187 -11.88 6.46 -9.78
C LEU A 187 -11.82 6.38 -11.30
N PHE A 188 -11.82 7.52 -11.98
CA PHE A 188 -11.57 7.63 -13.41
C PHE A 188 -10.10 7.95 -13.63
N VAL A 189 -9.34 6.98 -14.11
CA VAL A 189 -7.88 7.11 -14.30
C VAL A 189 -7.56 7.05 -15.78
N ARG A 190 -6.93 8.10 -16.29
CA ARG A 190 -6.36 8.19 -17.63
C ARG A 190 -4.84 8.04 -17.53
N GLN A 191 -4.33 6.90 -17.97
CA GLN A 191 -2.91 6.53 -17.90
C GLN A 191 -2.55 5.54 -19.03
N ASP A 192 -1.27 5.26 -19.23
CA ASP A 192 -0.81 4.18 -20.11
C ASP A 192 -1.19 2.78 -19.59
N GLU A 193 -1.18 1.78 -20.46
CA GLU A 193 -1.66 0.44 -20.11
C GLU A 193 -0.82 -0.26 -19.03
N GLU A 194 0.47 0.03 -18.91
CA GLU A 194 1.33 -0.55 -17.88
C GLU A 194 0.99 0.02 -16.51
N ILE A 195 0.83 1.35 -16.41
CA ILE A 195 0.41 2.02 -15.19
C ILE A 195 -0.99 1.57 -14.79
N GLN A 196 -1.92 1.39 -15.74
CA GLN A 196 -3.26 0.86 -15.46
C GLN A 196 -3.20 -0.53 -14.82
N ARG A 197 -2.33 -1.43 -15.30
CA ARG A 197 -2.14 -2.75 -14.69
C ARG A 197 -1.50 -2.66 -13.30
N LYS A 198 -0.50 -1.79 -13.10
CA LYS A 198 0.10 -1.57 -11.77
C LYS A 198 -0.92 -1.03 -10.76
N LEU A 199 -1.79 -0.11 -11.20
CA LEU A 199 -2.89 0.41 -10.39
C LEU A 199 -3.90 -0.70 -10.02
N GLN A 200 -4.33 -1.51 -10.99
CA GLN A 200 -5.22 -2.65 -10.72
C GLN A 200 -4.60 -3.60 -9.69
N GLY A 201 -3.31 -3.88 -9.85
CA GLY A 201 -2.54 -4.68 -8.91
C GLY A 201 -2.49 -4.10 -7.51
N LEU A 202 -2.29 -2.79 -7.38
CA LEU A 202 -2.37 -2.08 -6.08
C LEU A 202 -3.77 -2.21 -5.47
N LEU A 203 -4.82 -1.88 -6.23
CA LEU A 203 -6.20 -1.96 -5.75
C LEU A 203 -6.58 -3.39 -5.35
N GLN A 204 -6.08 -4.42 -6.05
CA GLN A 204 -6.29 -5.82 -5.66
C GLN A 204 -5.53 -6.18 -4.38
N ALA A 205 -4.28 -5.72 -4.22
CA ALA A 205 -3.50 -5.94 -3.01
C ALA A 205 -4.14 -5.28 -1.77
N LEU A 206 -4.71 -4.07 -1.91
CA LEU A 206 -5.38 -3.35 -0.81
C LEU A 206 -6.63 -4.06 -0.27
N ARG A 207 -7.28 -4.90 -1.08
CA ARG A 207 -8.49 -5.65 -0.67
C ARG A 207 -8.19 -6.81 0.28
N GLY A 208 -6.96 -7.30 0.30
CA GLY A 208 -6.56 -8.42 1.14
C GLY A 208 -5.04 -8.58 1.21
N PRO A 209 -4.34 -7.63 1.85
CA PRO A 209 -2.90 -7.72 1.98
C PRO A 209 -2.49 -8.81 2.98
N GLY A 210 -1.37 -9.47 2.69
CA GLY A 210 -0.66 -10.31 3.66
C GLY A 210 0.40 -9.49 4.42
N ARG A 211 1.36 -10.19 5.05
CA ARG A 211 2.54 -9.56 5.69
C ARG A 211 3.27 -8.60 4.76
N ARG A 212 3.39 -9.01 3.49
CA ARG A 212 3.85 -8.19 2.37
C ARG A 212 3.28 -8.76 1.08
N THR A 213 2.60 -7.94 0.31
CA THR A 213 2.00 -8.28 -0.98
C THR A 213 2.57 -7.36 -2.06
N PHE A 214 3.41 -7.88 -2.96
CA PHE A 214 3.82 -7.12 -4.15
C PHE A 214 2.62 -6.88 -5.07
N THR A 215 2.50 -5.67 -5.64
CA THR A 215 1.29 -5.29 -6.39
C THR A 215 1.28 -5.78 -7.84
N TYR A 216 2.45 -6.04 -8.42
CA TYR A 216 2.59 -6.50 -9.81
C TYR A 216 3.86 -7.35 -9.91
N ASP A 217 3.79 -8.60 -9.46
CA ASP A 217 4.96 -9.47 -9.34
C ASP A 217 4.61 -10.91 -9.75
N PRO A 218 5.21 -11.44 -10.84
CA PRO A 218 4.87 -12.75 -11.35
C PRO A 218 5.33 -13.87 -10.40
N PRO A 219 4.61 -15.01 -10.31
CA PRO A 219 4.97 -16.14 -9.45
C PRO A 219 6.41 -16.65 -9.63
N GLU A 220 6.95 -16.51 -10.84
CA GLU A 220 8.35 -16.81 -11.18
C GLU A 220 9.34 -16.05 -10.29
N ASN A 221 9.08 -14.77 -9.98
CA ASN A 221 9.95 -13.99 -9.10
C ASN A 221 9.97 -14.58 -7.68
N GLN A 222 8.83 -15.01 -7.15
CA GLN A 222 8.75 -15.67 -5.84
C GLN A 222 9.55 -16.99 -5.81
N GLN A 223 9.46 -17.79 -6.88
CA GLN A 223 10.26 -19.02 -7.00
C GLN A 223 11.77 -18.70 -7.04
N ILE A 224 12.17 -17.63 -7.74
CA ILE A 224 13.56 -17.19 -7.79
C ILE A 224 14.02 -16.75 -6.40
N ARG A 225 13.24 -15.95 -5.65
CA ARG A 225 13.57 -15.55 -4.27
C ARG A 225 13.82 -16.75 -3.35
N GLU A 226 13.05 -17.82 -3.51
CA GLU A 226 13.22 -19.04 -2.73
C GLU A 226 14.47 -19.82 -3.14
N ARG A 227 14.77 -19.91 -4.45
CA ARG A 227 16.00 -20.53 -4.96
C ARG A 227 17.24 -19.75 -4.57
N LEU A 228 17.17 -18.41 -4.52
CA LEU A 228 18.27 -17.54 -4.14
C LEU A 228 18.82 -17.83 -2.72
N LYS A 229 17.94 -18.28 -1.81
CA LYS A 229 18.30 -18.62 -0.43
C LYS A 229 18.92 -20.02 -0.29
N LYS A 230 18.86 -20.86 -1.32
CA LYS A 230 19.42 -22.22 -1.26
C LYS A 230 20.94 -22.17 -1.39
N PRO A 231 21.69 -22.98 -0.64
CA PRO A 231 23.14 -23.01 -0.76
C PRO A 231 23.58 -23.75 -2.03
N ILE A 232 24.65 -23.25 -2.66
CA ILE A 232 25.36 -23.91 -3.75
C ILE A 232 26.87 -23.91 -3.47
N THR A 233 27.61 -24.79 -4.16
CA THR A 233 29.07 -24.81 -4.12
C THR A 233 29.62 -24.50 -5.50
N VAL A 234 30.48 -23.49 -5.58
CA VAL A 234 31.11 -23.05 -6.84
C VAL A 234 32.62 -23.00 -6.68
N SER A 235 33.33 -23.42 -7.72
CA SER A 235 34.79 -23.35 -7.80
C SER A 235 35.19 -22.92 -9.22
N PHE A 236 35.35 -21.61 -9.39
CA PHE A 236 35.72 -20.96 -10.64
C PHE A 236 37.18 -20.52 -10.59
N ARG A 237 37.94 -20.86 -11.62
CA ARG A 237 39.35 -20.49 -11.77
C ARG A 237 39.57 -19.94 -13.17
N GLU A 238 39.58 -18.62 -13.28
CA GLU A 238 39.78 -17.86 -14.52
C GLU A 238 38.84 -18.29 -15.67
N ILE A 239 37.60 -18.66 -15.35
CA ILE A 239 36.59 -19.00 -16.38
C ILE A 239 35.89 -17.74 -16.89
N ALA A 240 35.30 -17.78 -18.09
CA ALA A 240 34.56 -16.64 -18.62
C ALA A 240 33.34 -16.31 -17.73
N LEU A 241 33.04 -15.02 -17.56
CA LEU A 241 31.86 -14.53 -16.84
C LEU A 241 30.56 -15.21 -17.32
N THR A 242 30.37 -15.35 -18.63
CA THR A 242 29.20 -16.04 -19.19
C THR A 242 29.08 -17.48 -18.74
N ASP A 243 30.21 -18.18 -18.64
CA ASP A 243 30.26 -19.59 -18.25
C ASP A 243 30.00 -19.72 -16.75
N ALA A 244 30.62 -18.85 -15.93
CA ALA A 244 30.37 -18.79 -14.49
C ALA A 244 28.88 -18.56 -14.19
N VAL A 245 28.26 -17.56 -14.85
CA VAL A 245 26.84 -17.27 -14.70
C VAL A 245 25.97 -18.44 -15.18
N SER A 246 26.31 -19.07 -16.30
CA SER A 246 25.59 -20.25 -16.82
C SER A 246 25.67 -21.45 -15.88
N LEU A 247 26.81 -21.65 -15.23
CA LEU A 247 26.99 -22.71 -14.22
C LEU A 247 26.14 -22.43 -12.97
N ILE A 248 26.14 -21.18 -12.47
CA ILE A 248 25.26 -20.78 -11.36
C ILE A 248 23.79 -20.95 -11.74
N ALA A 249 23.38 -20.47 -12.92
CA ALA A 249 22.00 -20.57 -13.41
C ALA A 249 21.51 -22.02 -13.45
N LYS A 250 22.38 -22.93 -13.93
CA LYS A 250 22.09 -24.37 -14.00
C LYS A 250 22.00 -25.01 -12.62
N GLU A 251 22.97 -24.74 -11.74
CA GLU A 251 23.02 -25.34 -10.40
C GLU A 251 21.88 -24.82 -9.50
N ALA A 252 21.58 -23.53 -9.58
CA ALA A 252 20.51 -22.90 -8.80
C ALA A 252 19.11 -23.09 -9.42
N GLU A 253 19.02 -23.57 -10.67
CA GLU A 253 17.80 -23.63 -11.48
C GLU A 253 17.12 -22.25 -11.62
N ILE A 254 17.90 -21.19 -11.83
CA ILE A 254 17.41 -19.81 -11.99
C ILE A 254 17.67 -19.35 -13.44
N ASP A 255 16.67 -18.71 -14.07
CA ASP A 255 16.89 -17.99 -15.33
C ASP A 255 17.66 -16.70 -15.03
N ILE A 256 18.99 -16.75 -15.23
CA ILE A 256 19.89 -15.62 -15.04
C ILE A 256 20.28 -15.04 -16.41
N ARG A 257 20.02 -13.75 -16.58
CA ARG A 257 20.21 -13.04 -17.85
C ARG A 257 21.29 -11.97 -17.72
N LEU A 258 22.31 -12.08 -18.57
CA LEU A 258 23.34 -11.04 -18.71
C LEU A 258 22.85 -9.97 -19.68
N ASN A 259 22.75 -8.73 -19.20
CA ASN A 259 22.40 -7.61 -20.06
C ASN A 259 23.62 -7.19 -20.91
N GLN A 260 23.65 -7.65 -22.17
CA GLN A 260 24.74 -7.36 -23.10
C GLN A 260 24.95 -5.86 -23.35
N ALA A 261 23.89 -5.05 -23.34
CA ALA A 261 24.03 -3.60 -23.52
C ALA A 261 24.80 -2.98 -22.33
N ILE A 262 24.52 -3.45 -21.11
CA ILE A 262 25.22 -3.02 -19.90
C ILE A 262 26.69 -3.46 -19.90
N LEU A 263 26.96 -4.72 -20.27
CA LEU A 263 28.34 -5.21 -20.37
C LEU A 263 29.15 -4.37 -21.36
N ARG A 264 28.58 -4.07 -22.54
CA ARG A 264 29.21 -3.19 -23.54
C ARG A 264 29.45 -1.78 -23.00
N GLN A 265 28.48 -1.20 -22.30
CA GLN A 265 28.60 0.14 -21.70
C GLN A 265 29.75 0.24 -20.69
N LEU A 266 29.95 -0.81 -19.88
CA LEU A 266 31.04 -0.89 -18.91
C LEU A 266 32.37 -1.38 -19.52
N GLY A 267 32.40 -1.71 -20.82
CA GLY A 267 33.57 -2.29 -21.46
C GLY A 267 33.92 -3.71 -21.00
N ILE A 268 33.01 -4.37 -20.29
CA ILE A 268 33.17 -5.74 -19.79
C ILE A 268 32.89 -6.70 -20.95
N ARG A 269 33.85 -7.57 -21.25
CA ARG A 269 33.67 -8.61 -22.26
C ARG A 269 32.99 -9.82 -21.62
N GLU A 270 32.16 -10.52 -22.37
CA GLU A 270 31.54 -11.79 -21.94
C GLU A 270 32.57 -12.83 -21.48
N ARG A 271 33.76 -12.82 -22.12
CA ARG A 271 34.90 -13.70 -21.80
C ARG A 271 35.83 -13.16 -20.70
N THR A 272 35.41 -12.14 -19.96
CA THR A 272 36.22 -11.61 -18.84
C THR A 272 36.42 -12.75 -17.83
N PRO A 273 37.68 -13.09 -17.47
CA PRO A 273 37.95 -14.18 -16.55
C PRO A 273 37.50 -13.80 -15.14
N VAL A 274 36.80 -14.70 -14.48
CA VAL A 274 36.35 -14.59 -13.09
C VAL A 274 36.81 -15.80 -12.29
N SER A 275 37.14 -15.56 -11.02
CA SER A 275 37.57 -16.59 -10.08
C SER A 275 36.77 -16.42 -8.78
N LEU A 276 36.17 -17.50 -8.30
CA LEU A 276 35.36 -17.51 -7.09
C LEU A 276 35.31 -18.93 -6.54
N GLU A 277 35.64 -19.11 -5.27
CA GLU A 277 35.56 -20.39 -4.59
C GLU A 277 34.75 -20.22 -3.31
N LEU A 278 33.52 -20.74 -3.31
CA LEU A 278 32.59 -20.67 -2.19
C LEU A 278 31.91 -22.04 -2.04
N THR A 279 31.79 -22.51 -0.81
CA THR A 279 31.19 -23.80 -0.48
C THR A 279 29.96 -23.58 0.38
N ASP A 280 28.88 -24.31 0.07
CA ASP A 280 27.63 -24.31 0.84
C ASP A 280 27.10 -22.89 1.15
N THR A 281 27.14 -22.02 0.14
CA THR A 281 26.83 -20.59 0.28
C THR A 281 25.55 -20.25 -0.49
N PRO A 282 24.61 -19.47 0.08
CA PRO A 282 23.40 -19.03 -0.60
C PRO A 282 23.68 -18.39 -1.97
N VAL A 283 22.84 -18.66 -2.96
CA VAL A 283 23.04 -18.21 -4.35
C VAL A 283 23.12 -16.68 -4.45
N ASP A 284 22.31 -15.94 -3.68
CA ASP A 284 22.37 -14.48 -3.63
C ASP A 284 23.74 -13.95 -3.18
N VAL A 285 24.34 -14.56 -2.16
CA VAL A 285 25.68 -14.24 -1.67
C VAL A 285 26.74 -14.59 -2.74
N VAL A 286 26.62 -15.76 -3.39
CA VAL A 286 27.51 -16.16 -4.48
C VAL A 286 27.44 -15.17 -5.65
N LEU A 287 26.24 -14.77 -6.05
CA LEU A 287 26.04 -13.77 -7.12
C LEU A 287 26.61 -12.41 -6.74
N ASN A 288 26.35 -11.94 -5.52
CA ASN A 288 26.90 -10.67 -5.04
C ASN A 288 28.43 -10.69 -5.04
N ALA A 289 29.05 -11.76 -4.55
CA ALA A 289 30.50 -11.92 -4.55
C ALA A 289 31.09 -11.96 -5.98
N LEU A 290 30.45 -12.69 -6.91
CA LEU A 290 30.91 -12.78 -8.29
C LEU A 290 30.84 -11.43 -9.04
N LEU A 291 29.78 -10.66 -8.79
CA LEU A 291 29.48 -9.44 -9.54
C LEU A 291 30.14 -8.17 -8.97
N GLN A 292 30.55 -8.21 -7.70
CA GLN A 292 31.12 -7.06 -6.98
C GLN A 292 32.34 -6.46 -7.70
N ASP A 293 33.31 -7.29 -8.09
CA ASP A 293 34.54 -6.82 -8.76
C ASP A 293 34.29 -6.22 -10.15
N LEU A 294 33.14 -6.55 -10.75
CA LEU A 294 32.72 -6.08 -12.07
C LEU A 294 31.81 -4.84 -12.00
N GLN A 295 31.55 -4.31 -10.79
CA GLN A 295 30.59 -3.22 -10.57
C GLN A 295 29.21 -3.55 -11.14
N LEU A 296 28.82 -4.82 -11.03
CA LEU A 296 27.52 -5.32 -11.43
C LEU A 296 26.71 -5.70 -10.19
N THR A 297 25.41 -5.76 -10.37
CA THR A 297 24.44 -6.28 -9.39
C THR A 297 23.32 -6.98 -10.16
N TRP A 298 22.26 -7.37 -9.48
CA TRP A 298 21.11 -8.01 -10.10
C TRP A 298 19.79 -7.46 -9.57
N ILE A 299 18.74 -7.62 -10.37
CA ILE A 299 17.35 -7.34 -10.01
C ILE A 299 16.47 -8.50 -10.47
N LEU A 300 15.33 -8.69 -9.81
CA LEU A 300 14.27 -9.54 -10.33
C LEU A 300 13.38 -8.70 -11.24
N ARG A 301 13.24 -9.11 -12.49
CA ARG A 301 12.47 -8.38 -13.49
C ARG A 301 11.87 -9.35 -14.49
N ASP A 302 10.58 -9.20 -14.74
CA ASP A 302 9.85 -9.97 -15.76
C ASP A 302 10.04 -11.50 -15.60
N GLY A 303 10.02 -12.00 -14.35
CA GLY A 303 10.15 -13.43 -14.03
C GLY A 303 11.52 -14.03 -14.28
N ALA A 304 12.58 -13.21 -14.33
CA ALA A 304 13.96 -13.63 -14.48
C ALA A 304 14.89 -12.77 -13.60
N LEU A 305 16.08 -13.31 -13.31
CA LEU A 305 17.14 -12.55 -12.64
C LEU A 305 17.99 -11.84 -13.68
N SER A 306 17.96 -10.51 -13.68
CA SER A 306 18.66 -9.68 -14.65
C SER A 306 19.91 -9.07 -14.02
N ILE A 307 21.08 -9.37 -14.57
CA ILE A 307 22.34 -8.75 -14.17
C ILE A 307 22.44 -7.36 -14.81
N THR A 308 22.68 -6.36 -13.98
CA THR A 308 22.61 -4.93 -14.33
C THR A 308 23.65 -4.12 -13.52
N THR A 309 23.69 -2.81 -13.70
CA THR A 309 24.55 -1.93 -12.87
C THR A 309 23.82 -1.48 -11.59
N PRO A 310 24.55 -1.12 -10.53
CA PRO A 310 23.98 -0.55 -9.31
C PRO A 310 23.10 0.67 -9.58
N GLU A 311 23.46 1.54 -10.52
CA GLU A 311 22.69 2.74 -10.86
C GLU A 311 21.33 2.38 -11.46
N LYS A 312 21.29 1.43 -12.41
CA LYS A 312 20.05 0.95 -13.01
C LYS A 312 19.20 0.15 -12.01
N ALA A 313 19.83 -0.63 -11.14
CA ALA A 313 19.13 -1.33 -10.07
C ALA A 313 18.50 -0.34 -9.08
N LYS A 314 19.16 0.79 -8.79
CA LYS A 314 18.62 1.83 -7.92
C LYS A 314 17.34 2.48 -8.45
N ALA A 315 17.26 2.65 -9.77
CA ALA A 315 16.07 3.19 -10.44
C ALA A 315 14.94 2.16 -10.57
N TYR A 316 15.19 0.87 -10.36
CA TYR A 316 14.18 -0.18 -10.44
C TYR A 316 13.45 -0.32 -9.11
N LEU A 317 12.30 0.34 -9.01
CA LEU A 317 11.43 0.33 -7.84
C LEU A 317 10.18 -0.50 -8.09
N VAL A 318 9.77 -1.25 -7.08
CA VAL A 318 8.54 -2.04 -7.07
C VAL A 318 7.67 -1.61 -5.90
N THR A 319 6.37 -1.87 -6.00
CA THR A 319 5.39 -1.47 -4.97
C THR A 319 4.90 -2.70 -4.21
N ALA A 320 4.82 -2.58 -2.89
CA ALA A 320 4.29 -3.62 -2.01
C ALA A 320 3.36 -3.02 -0.95
N VAL A 321 2.31 -3.76 -0.62
CA VAL A 321 1.37 -3.46 0.47
C VAL A 321 1.75 -4.33 1.68
N PHE A 322 1.77 -3.73 2.87
CA PHE A 322 2.05 -4.38 4.14
C PHE A 322 0.82 -4.25 5.03
N ASP A 323 0.27 -5.38 5.48
CA ASP A 323 -0.67 -5.39 6.58
C ASP A 323 0.12 -5.22 7.90
N VAL A 324 -0.20 -4.13 8.59
CA VAL A 324 0.39 -3.71 9.87
C VAL A 324 -0.70 -3.43 10.91
N ARG A 325 -1.92 -3.96 10.73
CA ARG A 325 -3.03 -3.83 11.70
C ARG A 325 -2.71 -4.41 13.07
N ASP A 326 -1.71 -5.31 13.15
CA ASP A 326 -1.20 -5.85 14.40
C ASP A 326 -0.20 -4.93 15.11
N LEU A 327 0.26 -3.88 14.44
CA LEU A 327 1.29 -2.93 14.89
C LEU A 327 0.77 -1.51 15.09
N CYS A 328 -0.16 -1.07 14.25
CA CYS A 328 -0.84 0.22 14.38
C CYS A 328 -2.36 0.05 14.23
N SER A 329 -3.08 0.63 15.17
CA SER A 329 -4.53 0.56 15.29
C SER A 329 -5.22 1.90 15.07
N ASP A 330 -4.48 3.01 15.16
CA ASP A 330 -4.97 4.36 14.94
C ASP A 330 -4.00 5.20 14.09
N ALA A 331 -4.38 6.45 13.82
CA ALA A 331 -3.61 7.39 13.01
C ALA A 331 -2.26 7.77 13.65
N SER A 332 -2.20 7.92 14.97
CA SER A 332 -0.97 8.32 15.68
C SER A 332 0.07 7.21 15.67
N GLU A 333 -0.34 5.96 15.93
CA GLU A 333 0.53 4.79 15.82
C GLU A 333 1.00 4.58 14.36
N SER A 334 0.13 4.88 13.39
CA SER A 334 0.45 4.80 11.97
C SER A 334 1.52 5.83 11.57
N GLU A 335 1.38 7.07 12.03
CA GLU A 335 2.36 8.14 11.82
C GLU A 335 3.71 7.81 12.48
N ALA A 336 3.69 7.37 13.74
CA ALA A 336 4.90 6.96 14.44
C ALA A 336 5.62 5.79 13.75
N LEU A 337 4.89 4.85 13.17
CA LEU A 337 5.47 3.74 12.40
C LEU A 337 6.12 4.24 11.10
N VAL A 338 5.46 5.16 10.39
CA VAL A 338 6.00 5.82 9.20
C VAL A 338 7.30 6.56 9.52
N ASP A 339 7.35 7.32 10.60
CA ASP A 339 8.54 8.02 11.08
C ASP A 339 9.66 7.04 11.48
N ALA A 340 9.30 5.96 12.17
CA ALA A 340 10.26 4.94 12.58
C ALA A 340 10.90 4.23 11.38
N ILE A 341 10.14 3.93 10.33
CA ILE A 341 10.64 3.32 9.09
C ILE A 341 11.50 4.32 8.32
N SER A 342 11.00 5.54 8.12
CA SER A 342 11.69 6.55 7.32
C SER A 342 13.00 7.03 7.94
N SER A 343 13.12 6.98 9.26
CA SER A 343 14.34 7.35 9.99
C SER A 343 15.45 6.29 10.02
N GLN A 344 15.19 5.03 9.65
CA GLN A 344 16.23 3.98 9.67
C GLN A 344 17.33 4.20 8.63
N ASP A 345 16.99 4.74 7.45
CA ASP A 345 17.93 4.92 6.34
C ASP A 345 17.78 6.29 5.68
N GLY A 346 18.76 7.16 5.94
CA GLY A 346 18.76 8.55 5.49
C GLY A 346 18.89 8.72 3.98
N ASN A 347 18.08 9.63 3.42
CA ASN A 347 18.00 10.04 2.01
C ASN A 347 17.52 8.99 0.99
N GLU A 348 16.96 7.85 1.42
CA GLU A 348 16.35 6.88 0.50
C GLU A 348 14.87 7.18 0.20
N TRP A 349 14.22 7.96 1.07
CA TRP A 349 12.80 8.32 0.99
C TRP A 349 12.56 9.69 0.33
N GLU A 350 11.45 9.84 -0.38
CA GLU A 350 11.05 11.05 -1.12
C GLU A 350 10.98 12.29 -0.23
N ALA A 351 10.43 12.15 0.99
CA ALA A 351 10.43 13.20 2.01
C ALA A 351 11.84 13.70 2.37
N LEU A 352 12.87 12.90 2.10
CA LEU A 352 14.29 13.18 2.33
C LEU A 352 15.08 13.30 1.00
N GLY A 353 14.39 13.48 -0.13
CA GLY A 353 14.99 13.64 -1.46
C GLY A 353 15.47 12.35 -2.14
N GLY A 354 15.10 11.19 -1.60
CA GLY A 354 15.36 9.86 -2.18
C GLY A 354 14.27 9.40 -3.16
N PRO A 355 14.48 8.27 -3.86
CA PRO A 355 13.56 7.81 -4.90
C PRO A 355 12.39 6.95 -4.37
N GLY A 356 12.46 6.49 -3.12
CA GLY A 356 11.45 5.63 -2.50
C GLY A 356 10.29 6.42 -1.90
N SER A 357 9.08 5.88 -1.96
CA SER A 357 7.89 6.50 -1.37
C SER A 357 7.15 5.53 -0.47
N LEU A 358 6.44 6.08 0.51
CA LEU A 358 5.63 5.33 1.47
C LEU A 358 4.34 6.11 1.73
N ALA A 359 3.23 5.42 1.87
CA ALA A 359 1.92 6.01 2.13
C ALA A 359 1.10 5.09 3.03
N MET A 360 0.38 5.67 4.00
CA MET A 360 -0.59 4.95 4.82
C MET A 360 -1.94 4.99 4.09
N ALA A 361 -2.31 3.90 3.43
CA ALA A 361 -3.56 3.84 2.66
C ALA A 361 -4.80 3.89 3.57
N LYS A 362 -4.67 3.29 4.76
CA LYS A 362 -5.55 3.46 5.93
C LYS A 362 -4.79 3.01 7.17
N SER A 363 -5.29 3.29 8.37
CA SER A 363 -4.71 2.74 9.60
C SER A 363 -4.54 1.22 9.50
N GLY A 364 -3.31 0.74 9.69
CA GLY A 364 -2.97 -0.67 9.58
C GLY A 364 -2.66 -1.18 8.16
N THR A 365 -2.75 -0.36 7.10
CA THR A 365 -2.35 -0.73 5.74
C THR A 365 -1.32 0.25 5.19
N LEU A 366 -0.07 -0.20 5.13
CA LEU A 366 1.07 0.59 4.63
C LEU A 366 1.41 0.18 3.19
N VAL A 367 1.59 1.16 2.30
CA VAL A 367 2.03 0.92 0.91
C VAL A 367 3.40 1.55 0.73
N ILE A 368 4.35 0.79 0.18
CA ILE A 368 5.72 1.25 -0.03
C ILE A 368 6.13 0.95 -1.47
N ARG A 369 6.68 1.96 -2.14
CA ARG A 369 7.38 1.82 -3.42
C ARG A 369 8.88 1.99 -3.19
N HIS A 370 9.64 0.91 -3.34
CA HIS A 370 11.10 0.94 -3.17
C HIS A 370 11.79 -0.20 -3.93
N ARG A 371 13.12 -0.22 -3.91
CA ARG A 371 13.96 -1.37 -4.28
C ARG A 371 13.58 -2.59 -3.43
N GLU A 372 13.60 -3.77 -4.02
CA GLU A 372 13.17 -5.01 -3.34
C GLU A 372 13.98 -5.32 -2.06
N ALA A 373 15.28 -4.99 -2.05
CA ALA A 373 16.12 -5.13 -0.86
C ALA A 373 15.57 -4.33 0.32
N MET A 374 15.25 -3.04 0.11
CA MET A 374 14.66 -2.18 1.14
C MET A 374 13.29 -2.70 1.60
N LEU A 375 12.44 -3.17 0.68
CA LEU A 375 11.15 -3.78 1.06
C LEU A 375 11.32 -5.06 1.89
N THR A 376 12.48 -5.70 1.80
CA THR A 376 12.84 -6.86 2.63
C THR A 376 13.38 -6.41 3.98
N ASP A 377 14.17 -5.34 4.01
CA ASP A 377 14.65 -4.73 5.26
C ASP A 377 13.49 -4.18 6.10
N VAL A 378 12.52 -3.50 5.47
CA VAL A 378 11.29 -3.05 6.12
C VAL A 378 10.50 -4.25 6.65
N LEU A 379 10.33 -5.33 5.87
CA LEU A 379 9.64 -6.53 6.35
C LEU A 379 10.33 -7.12 7.59
N ASN A 380 11.66 -7.21 7.57
CA ASN A 380 12.45 -7.72 8.69
C ASN A 380 12.33 -6.81 9.92
N LEU A 381 12.32 -5.50 9.75
CA LEU A 381 12.10 -4.52 10.81
C LEU A 381 10.71 -4.71 11.46
N LEU A 382 9.67 -4.84 10.63
CA LEU A 382 8.30 -5.08 11.11
C LEU A 382 8.20 -6.43 11.87
N GLU A 383 8.82 -7.49 11.38
CA GLU A 383 8.86 -8.79 12.07
C GLU A 383 9.65 -8.74 13.39
N ALA A 384 10.77 -8.01 13.41
CA ALA A 384 11.52 -7.76 14.63
C ALA A 384 10.66 -6.99 15.65
N TYR A 385 9.90 -5.99 15.20
CA TYR A 385 9.00 -5.22 16.04
C TYR A 385 7.86 -6.09 16.59
N ARG A 386 7.23 -6.93 15.76
CA ARG A 386 6.22 -7.92 16.19
C ARG A 386 6.76 -8.87 17.26
N THR A 387 7.98 -9.35 17.08
CA THR A 387 8.65 -10.23 18.04
C THR A 387 8.94 -9.51 19.35
N ALA A 388 9.42 -8.26 19.27
CA ALA A 388 9.66 -7.41 20.43
C ALA A 388 8.38 -7.09 21.21
N LEU A 389 7.27 -6.80 20.52
CA LEU A 389 5.97 -6.55 21.15
C LEU A 389 5.45 -7.79 21.90
N LYS A 390 5.56 -8.99 21.30
CA LYS A 390 5.20 -10.26 21.95
C LYS A 390 6.03 -10.54 23.20
N GLY A 391 7.31 -10.16 23.19
CA GLY A 391 8.23 -10.33 24.32
C GLY A 391 8.13 -9.23 25.37
N SER A 392 7.65 -8.05 24.99
CA SER A 392 7.39 -6.97 25.93
C SER A 392 6.15 -7.32 26.74
N LYS A 393 6.32 -7.48 28.06
CA LYS A 393 5.14 -7.44 28.94
C LYS A 393 4.43 -6.14 28.61
N PRO A 394 3.09 -6.13 28.44
CA PRO A 394 2.36 -4.88 28.39
C PRO A 394 2.83 -4.10 29.60
N ARG A 395 3.58 -3.02 29.35
CA ARG A 395 3.68 -2.01 30.37
C ARG A 395 2.26 -1.53 30.42
N VAL A 396 1.54 -1.88 31.49
CA VAL A 396 0.54 -0.95 31.98
C VAL A 396 1.31 0.36 31.98
N SER A 397 0.94 1.28 31.08
CA SER A 397 1.40 2.66 31.16
C SER A 397 1.39 2.97 32.65
N GLN A 398 2.56 3.31 33.22
CA GLN A 398 2.64 3.58 34.67
C GLN A 398 1.44 4.43 35.01
N ASP A 399 0.58 3.90 35.89
CA ASP A 399 -0.79 4.36 36.13
C ASP A 399 -0.92 5.88 35.93
N GLU A 400 -1.40 6.30 34.76
CA GLU A 400 -2.06 7.58 34.68
C GLU A 400 -3.40 7.33 35.36
N ASP A 401 -3.49 7.68 36.65
CA ASP A 401 -4.67 7.45 37.48
C ASP A 401 -5.91 7.90 36.69
N PRO A 402 -6.88 7.01 36.40
CA PRO A 402 -8.09 7.39 35.67
C PRO A 402 -8.85 8.52 36.36
N ASN A 403 -8.62 8.73 37.66
CA ASN A 403 -9.18 9.80 38.47
C ASN A 403 -8.28 11.03 38.57
N GLU A 404 -7.08 11.01 37.97
CA GLU A 404 -6.25 12.20 37.82
C GLU A 404 -7.02 13.24 37.03
N VAL A 405 -7.17 14.43 37.62
CA VAL A 405 -7.85 15.56 36.99
C VAL A 405 -6.83 16.31 36.14
N ILE A 406 -7.01 16.26 34.82
CA ILE A 406 -6.16 16.92 33.84
C ILE A 406 -6.97 17.96 33.06
N THR A 407 -6.28 18.86 32.34
CA THR A 407 -6.91 19.82 31.43
C THR A 407 -6.50 19.50 30.00
N VAL A 408 -7.48 19.30 29.12
CA VAL A 408 -7.28 19.04 27.68
C VAL A 408 -7.96 20.12 26.86
N TYR A 409 -7.33 20.47 25.74
CA TYR A 409 -7.76 21.53 24.82
C TYR A 409 -8.24 20.90 23.51
N TYR A 410 -9.53 20.99 23.21
CA TYR A 410 -10.12 20.44 21.99
C TYR A 410 -10.49 21.57 21.02
N ARG A 411 -9.86 21.60 19.85
CA ARG A 411 -10.17 22.58 18.80
C ARG A 411 -11.31 22.06 17.93
N THR A 412 -12.31 22.90 17.67
CA THR A 412 -13.47 22.57 16.82
C THR A 412 -14.13 23.86 16.31
N GLN A 413 -15.05 23.76 15.35
CA GLN A 413 -15.76 24.92 14.80
C GLN A 413 -16.52 25.68 15.91
N ALA A 414 -16.56 27.02 15.84
CA ALA A 414 -17.05 27.85 16.94
C ALA A 414 -18.51 27.57 17.32
N ASN A 415 -19.37 27.29 16.34
CA ASN A 415 -20.76 26.88 16.54
C ASN A 415 -20.87 25.50 17.23
N VAL A 416 -20.02 24.55 16.85
CA VAL A 416 -19.95 23.21 17.43
C VAL A 416 -19.44 23.28 18.88
N ALA A 417 -18.37 24.04 19.13
CA ALA A 417 -17.87 24.31 20.48
C ALA A 417 -18.95 24.89 21.40
N GLN A 418 -19.75 25.85 20.90
CA GLN A 418 -20.82 26.45 21.69
C GLN A 418 -21.88 25.40 22.10
N GLY A 419 -22.26 24.49 21.20
CA GLY A 419 -23.20 23.41 21.49
C GLY A 419 -22.61 22.41 22.49
N LEU A 420 -21.38 21.96 22.25
CA LEU A 420 -20.69 21.00 23.10
C LEU A 420 -20.41 21.53 24.51
N ASN A 421 -20.13 22.82 24.65
CA ASN A 421 -19.93 23.46 25.96
C ASN A 421 -21.16 23.32 26.88
N ALA A 422 -22.37 23.24 26.30
CA ALA A 422 -23.60 23.01 27.05
C ALA A 422 -23.93 21.50 27.20
N LEU A 423 -23.66 20.70 26.16
CA LEU A 423 -24.11 19.30 26.10
C LEU A 423 -23.16 18.29 26.75
N LEU A 424 -21.84 18.51 26.69
CA LEU A 424 -20.87 17.56 27.25
C LEU A 424 -21.10 17.28 28.75
N PRO A 425 -21.44 18.29 29.59
CA PRO A 425 -21.82 18.05 30.98
C PRO A 425 -23.07 17.18 31.18
N GLU A 426 -23.96 17.07 30.19
CA GLU A 426 -25.16 16.25 30.25
C GLU A 426 -24.98 14.87 29.62
N LEU A 427 -24.04 14.74 28.68
CA LEU A 427 -23.83 13.51 27.92
C LEU A 427 -22.79 12.59 28.57
N VAL A 428 -21.77 13.15 29.21
CA VAL A 428 -20.66 12.38 29.77
C VAL A 428 -20.67 12.49 31.28
N ARG A 429 -20.98 11.40 31.99
CA ARG A 429 -20.99 11.31 33.46
C ARG A 429 -21.51 12.59 34.16
N PRO A 430 -22.82 12.90 34.09
CA PRO A 430 -23.36 14.21 34.50
C PRO A 430 -23.03 14.65 35.93
N GLU A 431 -22.94 13.69 36.84
CA GLU A 431 -22.62 13.90 38.25
C GLU A 431 -21.15 14.33 38.47
N SER A 432 -20.29 14.20 37.45
CA SER A 432 -18.85 14.53 37.49
C SER A 432 -18.52 15.97 37.08
N TRP A 433 -19.53 16.78 36.76
CA TRP A 433 -19.36 18.19 36.36
C TRP A 433 -19.79 19.15 37.46
N LYS A 434 -19.00 20.22 37.66
CA LYS A 434 -19.30 21.26 38.63
C LYS A 434 -20.64 21.91 38.30
N SER A 435 -21.55 21.81 39.25
CA SER A 435 -22.88 22.40 39.17
C SER A 435 -23.35 22.78 40.58
N PRO A 436 -24.44 23.56 40.73
CA PRO A 436 -25.03 23.81 42.04
C PRO A 436 -25.42 22.53 42.80
N LYS A 437 -25.66 21.41 42.08
CA LYS A 437 -25.97 20.10 42.66
C LYS A 437 -24.71 19.29 43.02
N HIS A 438 -23.61 19.51 42.32
CA HIS A 438 -22.33 18.83 42.50
C HIS A 438 -21.18 19.86 42.61
N PRO A 439 -21.09 20.61 43.71
CA PRO A 439 -20.09 21.68 43.84
C PRO A 439 -18.63 21.14 43.90
N ASP A 440 -18.47 19.91 44.40
CA ASP A 440 -17.17 19.27 44.61
C ASP A 440 -16.70 18.42 43.42
N ALA A 441 -17.48 18.37 42.33
CA ALA A 441 -17.12 17.59 41.16
C ALA A 441 -15.86 18.14 40.47
N PRO A 442 -15.02 17.30 39.85
CA PRO A 442 -13.77 17.75 39.22
C PRO A 442 -13.98 18.47 37.89
N GLY A 443 -15.06 18.15 37.16
CA GLY A 443 -15.33 18.57 35.80
C GLY A 443 -15.64 20.05 35.64
N VAL A 444 -14.92 20.74 34.75
CA VAL A 444 -15.24 22.10 34.31
C VAL A 444 -15.00 22.23 32.82
N ILE A 445 -15.87 22.94 32.12
CA ILE A 445 -15.76 23.21 30.69
C ILE A 445 -15.87 24.71 30.42
N PHE A 446 -15.01 25.20 29.54
CA PHE A 446 -15.05 26.55 29.00
C PHE A 446 -14.79 26.50 27.49
N SER A 447 -15.25 27.50 26.77
CA SER A 447 -14.91 27.70 25.36
C SER A 447 -14.30 29.08 25.15
N THR A 448 -13.27 29.18 24.32
CA THR A 448 -12.71 30.47 23.87
C THR A 448 -12.58 30.49 22.36
N ALA A 449 -12.69 31.66 21.73
CA ALA A 449 -12.42 31.83 20.32
C ALA A 449 -10.96 31.50 19.99
N SER A 450 -10.72 30.97 18.80
CA SER A 450 -9.41 30.61 18.25
C SER A 450 -9.25 31.23 16.85
N GLU A 451 -8.05 31.18 16.29
CA GLU A 451 -7.82 31.62 14.90
C GLU A 451 -8.70 30.86 13.91
N ASP A 452 -9.46 31.62 13.13
CA ASP A 452 -10.35 31.11 12.09
C ASP A 452 -9.57 30.35 11.02
N GLU A 453 -10.18 29.27 10.55
CA GLU A 453 -9.63 28.49 9.46
C GLU A 453 -10.03 29.14 8.13
N ILE A 454 -9.07 29.27 7.22
CA ILE A 454 -9.29 29.88 5.91
C ILE A 454 -9.28 28.78 4.87
N ILE A 455 -10.46 28.45 4.35
CA ILE A 455 -10.57 27.57 3.18
C ILE A 455 -10.60 28.44 1.94
N SER A 456 -9.61 28.26 1.06
CA SER A 456 -9.60 28.90 -0.26
C SER A 456 -9.92 27.88 -1.34
N SER A 457 -11.03 28.09 -2.05
CA SER A 457 -11.35 27.35 -3.27
C SER A 457 -10.98 28.21 -4.48
N GLN A 458 -10.14 27.68 -5.38
CA GLN A 458 -9.92 28.28 -6.70
C GLN A 458 -10.89 27.65 -7.70
N SER A 459 -11.74 28.47 -8.31
CA SER A 459 -12.58 28.05 -9.44
C SER A 459 -12.29 28.93 -10.64
N GLY A 460 -11.67 28.36 -11.69
CA GLY A 460 -11.53 28.97 -13.01
C GLY A 460 -10.15 28.82 -13.65
N SER A 461 -10.08 28.14 -14.80
CA SER A 461 -8.92 28.18 -15.70
C SER A 461 -9.06 29.37 -16.68
N GLY A 462 -8.47 30.51 -16.34
CA GLY A 462 -8.49 31.69 -17.22
C GLY A 462 -8.09 32.98 -16.50
N LYS A 463 -7.76 34.03 -17.28
CA LYS A 463 -7.16 35.31 -16.82
C LYS A 463 -8.00 36.17 -15.86
N GLU A 464 -9.09 35.66 -15.32
CA GLU A 464 -9.82 36.24 -14.21
C GLU A 464 -10.13 35.13 -13.19
N SER A 465 -9.16 34.81 -12.33
CA SER A 465 -9.36 33.94 -11.17
C SER A 465 -10.01 34.74 -10.05
N SER A 466 -11.28 34.50 -9.74
CA SER A 466 -11.83 34.93 -8.45
C SER A 466 -11.44 33.89 -7.40
N SER A 467 -10.77 34.34 -6.34
CA SER A 467 -10.51 33.49 -5.17
C SER A 467 -11.62 33.75 -4.16
N THR A 468 -12.41 32.72 -3.86
CA THR A 468 -13.37 32.77 -2.77
C THR A 468 -12.68 32.22 -1.53
N ARG A 469 -12.51 33.08 -0.53
CA ARG A 469 -12.03 32.69 0.81
C ARG A 469 -13.25 32.53 1.70
N VAL A 470 -13.45 31.32 2.18
CA VAL A 470 -14.44 31.02 3.22
C VAL A 470 -13.70 31.01 4.56
N LEU A 471 -14.15 31.87 5.47
CA LEU A 471 -13.67 31.88 6.85
C LEU A 471 -14.55 30.92 7.64
N ILE A 472 -13.95 29.93 8.29
CA ILE A 472 -14.63 29.03 9.22
C ILE A 472 -14.20 29.43 10.63
N PRO A 473 -15.10 30.03 11.42
CA PRO A 473 -14.76 30.41 12.79
C PRO A 473 -14.41 29.19 13.64
N GLN A 474 -13.29 29.27 14.36
CA GLN A 474 -12.80 28.17 15.20
C GLN A 474 -12.84 28.56 16.68
N ALA A 475 -12.97 27.57 17.56
CA ALA A 475 -12.92 27.74 18.99
C ALA A 475 -12.16 26.58 19.65
N VAL A 476 -11.72 26.80 20.88
CA VAL A 476 -11.09 25.78 21.72
C VAL A 476 -11.97 25.55 22.94
N LEU A 477 -12.38 24.30 23.14
CA LEU A 477 -12.95 23.80 24.38
C LEU A 477 -11.82 23.47 25.34
N ILE A 478 -11.81 24.14 26.50
CA ILE A 478 -10.87 23.91 27.59
C ILE A 478 -11.61 23.11 28.64
N ILE A 479 -11.29 21.83 28.76
CA ILE A 479 -11.99 20.90 29.64
C ILE A 479 -11.02 20.41 30.71
N THR A 480 -11.37 20.64 31.97
CA THR A 480 -10.68 20.06 33.13
C THR A 480 -11.52 18.92 33.67
N GLN A 481 -11.03 17.69 33.62
CA GLN A 481 -11.79 16.52 34.03
C GLN A 481 -10.87 15.33 34.34
N THR A 482 -11.40 14.29 34.99
CA THR A 482 -10.70 13.02 35.18
C THR A 482 -10.28 12.40 33.85
N ARG A 483 -9.08 11.83 33.79
CA ARG A 483 -8.53 11.22 32.57
C ARG A 483 -9.44 10.16 31.95
N GLY A 484 -10.04 9.30 32.76
CA GLY A 484 -10.99 8.28 32.27
C GLY A 484 -12.29 8.89 31.70
N CYS A 485 -12.62 10.12 32.05
CA CYS A 485 -13.77 10.83 31.47
C CYS A 485 -13.35 11.62 30.21
N HIS A 486 -12.07 11.99 30.06
CA HIS A 486 -11.54 12.52 28.80
C HIS A 486 -11.61 11.52 27.64
N GLU A 487 -11.48 10.23 27.91
CA GLU A 487 -11.69 9.16 26.91
C GLU A 487 -13.14 9.17 26.38
N GLU A 488 -14.14 9.25 27.28
CA GLU A 488 -15.56 9.34 26.90
C GLU A 488 -15.90 10.66 26.18
N ILE A 489 -15.28 11.78 26.61
CA ILE A 489 -15.44 13.08 25.93
C ILE A 489 -14.91 13.00 24.50
N ALA A 490 -13.73 12.41 24.29
CA ALA A 490 -13.16 12.26 22.95
C ALA A 490 -14.07 11.42 22.03
N GLU A 491 -14.68 10.36 22.56
CA GLU A 491 -15.65 9.55 21.82
C GLU A 491 -16.88 10.37 21.40
N VAL A 492 -17.46 11.17 22.30
CA VAL A 492 -18.60 12.03 21.98
C VAL A 492 -18.22 13.09 20.95
N LEU A 493 -17.05 13.72 21.08
CA LEU A 493 -16.55 14.69 20.10
C LEU A 493 -16.45 14.07 18.71
N ASN A 494 -15.86 12.88 18.62
CA ASN A 494 -15.73 12.15 17.36
C ASN A 494 -17.09 11.84 16.72
N ARG A 495 -18.08 11.40 17.52
CA ARG A 495 -19.45 11.13 17.04
C ARG A 495 -20.20 12.39 16.62
N VAL A 496 -19.94 13.53 17.25
CA VAL A 496 -20.53 14.81 16.85
C VAL A 496 -19.97 15.30 15.51
N GLU A 497 -18.69 15.02 15.26
CA GLU A 497 -18.03 15.37 14.00
C GLU A 497 -18.42 14.44 12.84
N HIS A 498 -18.50 13.13 13.09
CA HIS A 498 -18.65 12.12 12.02
C HIS A 498 -20.01 11.42 11.99
N GLY A 499 -20.84 11.58 13.02
CA GLY A 499 -22.09 10.81 13.19
C GLY A 499 -21.85 9.36 13.66
N ASP A 500 -22.92 8.67 14.07
CA ASP A 500 -22.86 7.23 14.31
C ASP A 500 -22.97 6.48 12.98
N SER A 501 -22.08 5.51 12.74
CA SER A 501 -22.25 4.57 11.64
C SER A 501 -23.41 3.60 11.95
N LEU A 502 -24.54 3.78 11.28
CA LEU A 502 -25.64 2.82 11.36
C LEU A 502 -25.19 1.51 10.71
N HIS A 503 -24.72 0.56 11.53
CA HIS A 503 -24.69 -0.85 11.15
C HIS A 503 -26.10 -1.24 10.70
N SER A 504 -26.27 -1.53 9.41
CA SER A 504 -27.50 -2.11 8.89
C SER A 504 -27.64 -3.54 9.44
N GLY A 505 -28.20 -3.65 10.64
CA GLY A 505 -28.65 -4.91 11.20
C GLY A 505 -29.68 -5.51 10.24
N GLY A 506 -29.29 -6.60 9.60
CA GLY A 506 -30.13 -7.31 8.65
C GLY A 506 -31.51 -7.61 9.22
N MET A 507 -32.53 -7.13 8.53
CA MET A 507 -33.90 -7.58 8.71
C MET A 507 -34.48 -7.95 7.35
N GLY A 508 -34.50 -9.27 7.13
CA GLY A 508 -35.50 -10.03 6.40
C GLY A 508 -36.16 -9.37 5.20
N ALA A 509 -35.80 -9.89 4.02
CA ALA A 509 -36.69 -9.94 2.88
C ALA A 509 -38.11 -10.39 3.28
N MET A 510 -39.09 -9.51 3.08
CA MET A 510 -40.46 -9.93 2.80
C MET A 510 -41.07 -8.98 1.78
N GLY A 511 -41.58 -9.59 0.71
CA GLY A 511 -42.06 -8.91 -0.48
C GLY A 511 -43.40 -8.16 -0.31
N GLY A 512 -43.59 -7.28 -1.28
CA GLY A 512 -44.83 -6.61 -1.67
C GLY A 512 -44.40 -5.58 -2.72
N GLY A 513 -44.78 -5.61 -4.00
CA GLY A 513 -46.07 -6.00 -4.55
C GLY A 513 -46.89 -4.72 -4.77
N GLY A 514 -46.84 -4.15 -5.98
CA GLY A 514 -47.60 -2.98 -6.42
C GLY A 514 -46.79 -1.68 -6.38
N GLY A 515 -46.87 -0.75 -7.32
CA GLY A 515 -47.74 -0.52 -8.46
C GLY A 515 -47.30 0.82 -9.05
N GLY A 516 -47.40 0.99 -10.37
CA GLY A 516 -46.82 2.12 -11.10
C GLY A 516 -47.38 3.51 -10.76
N PHE A 517 -46.62 4.52 -11.18
CA PHE A 517 -46.96 5.88 -11.68
C PHE A 517 -45.57 6.54 -11.88
N GLY A 518 -45.14 7.07 -13.02
CA GLY A 518 -45.85 7.89 -14.00
C GLY A 518 -45.58 9.36 -13.66
N GLY A 519 -44.65 10.02 -14.35
CA GLY A 519 -44.44 11.47 -14.22
C GLY A 519 -43.16 11.99 -14.86
N MET A 520 -43.27 12.42 -16.12
CA MET A 520 -42.36 13.38 -16.78
C MET A 520 -42.21 14.65 -15.94
N PHE A 521 -40.99 15.18 -15.80
CA PHE A 521 -40.49 16.38 -16.48
C PHE A 521 -38.98 16.49 -16.32
#